data_AF-A0A2W5QU20-F1
#
_entry.id   AF-A0A2W5QU20-F1
#
_cell.length_a   1.000
_cell.length_b   1.000
_cell.length_c   1.000
_cell.angle_alpha   90.00
_cell.angle_beta   90.00
_cell.angle_gamma   90.00
#
_symmetry.space_group_name_H-M   'P 1'
#
loop_
_entity.id
_entity.type
_entity.pdbx_description
1 polymer ?
#
loop_
_entity_poly.entity_id
_entity_poly.type
_entity_poly.pdbx_seq_one_letter_code
_entity_poly.pdbx_strand_id
1 'polypeptide(L)'
;MGRCRHAHSYDGYTTNLALEDFAAEDALVVHSWEGAPLSVEHGGPVRVVVPHLYFWKSAKWLKQIEFRTVDRRGFWEERGYHNHADPWLEQRYSDDE
;
A
#
# COMPACT_ATOMS: atom_id res chain seq x y z
N MET A 1 7.09 -17.37 -7.38
CA MET A 1 6.00 -17.01 -6.46
C MET A 1 6.52 -15.94 -5.51
N GLY A 2 6.06 -14.71 -5.73
CA GLY A 2 6.73 -13.49 -5.28
C GLY A 2 6.66 -13.26 -3.77
N ARG A 3 7.76 -12.79 -3.20
CA ARG A 3 7.76 -12.22 -1.85
C ARG A 3 6.84 -10.99 -1.89
N CYS A 4 5.89 -10.91 -0.96
CA CYS A 4 5.04 -9.75 -0.81
C CYS A 4 5.21 -9.13 0.58
N ARG A 5 4.76 -7.89 0.72
CA ARG A 5 4.61 -7.19 1.98
C ARG A 5 3.13 -6.94 2.20
N HIS A 6 2.68 -7.17 3.41
CA HIS A 6 1.33 -6.86 3.82
C HIS A 6 1.39 -5.76 4.87
N ALA A 7 0.84 -4.60 4.53
CA ALA A 7 0.74 -3.47 5.44
C ALA A 7 -0.55 -3.58 6.24
N HIS A 8 -0.44 -3.39 7.56
CA HIS A 8 -1.56 -3.37 8.49
C HIS A 8 -1.65 -1.98 9.10
N SER A 9 -2.85 -1.43 9.17
CA SER A 9 -3.14 -0.11 9.73
C SER A 9 -3.86 -0.21 11.08
N TYR A 10 -3.85 0.86 11.87
CA TYR A 10 -4.52 0.91 13.17
C TYR A 10 -6.05 0.86 13.11
N ASP A 11 -6.64 1.28 11.99
CA ASP A 11 -8.08 1.23 11.73
C ASP A 11 -8.56 -0.13 11.19
N GLY A 12 -7.65 -1.11 11.08
CA GLY A 12 -7.94 -2.42 10.49
C GLY A 12 -7.81 -2.46 8.98
N TYR A 13 -7.40 -1.37 8.32
CA TYR A 13 -7.09 -1.38 6.90
C TYR A 13 -5.87 -2.27 6.60
N THR A 14 -5.93 -2.98 5.47
CA THR A 14 -4.81 -3.79 4.98
C THR A 14 -4.65 -3.65 3.47
N THR A 15 -3.43 -3.78 2.99
CA THR A 15 -3.10 -3.88 1.56
C THR A 15 -1.82 -4.69 1.35
N ASN A 16 -1.74 -5.37 0.22
CA ASN A 16 -0.56 -6.10 -0.23
C ASN A 16 0.24 -5.32 -1.26
N LEU A 17 1.54 -5.51 -1.22
CA LEU A 17 2.50 -4.99 -2.19
C LEU A 17 3.46 -6.09 -2.61
N ALA A 18 3.80 -6.19 -3.88
CA ALA A 18 4.94 -6.99 -4.29
C ALA A 18 6.21 -6.41 -3.64
N LEU A 19 7.20 -7.26 -3.36
CA LEU A 19 8.45 -6.79 -2.76
C LEU A 19 9.15 -5.75 -3.65
N GLU A 20 9.09 -5.90 -4.96
CA GLU A 20 9.67 -4.94 -5.91
C GLU A 20 9.00 -3.57 -5.81
N ASP A 21 7.68 -3.48 -5.73
CA ASP A 21 6.97 -2.21 -5.56
C ASP A 21 7.26 -1.56 -4.20
N PHE A 22 7.28 -2.37 -3.13
CA PHE A 22 7.59 -1.87 -1.79
C PHE A 22 9.04 -1.38 -1.68
N ALA A 23 9.95 -1.96 -2.45
CA ALA A 23 11.37 -1.61 -2.48
C ALA A 23 11.74 -0.68 -3.65
N ALA A 24 10.74 -0.14 -4.37
CA ALA A 24 10.97 0.85 -5.41
C ALA A 24 11.65 2.08 -4.82
N GLU A 25 12.47 2.77 -5.63
CA GLU A 25 13.28 3.91 -5.19
C GLU A 25 12.43 5.07 -4.62
N ASP A 26 11.21 5.21 -5.13
CA ASP A 26 10.24 6.25 -4.78
C ASP A 26 9.15 5.75 -3.80
N ALA A 27 9.21 4.50 -3.36
CA ALA A 27 8.35 3.99 -2.30
C ALA A 27 8.85 4.45 -0.93
N LEU A 28 7.97 5.07 -0.13
CA LEU A 28 8.35 5.75 1.09
C LEU A 28 7.52 5.30 2.29
N VAL A 29 8.20 5.18 3.44
CA VAL A 29 7.57 5.21 4.77
C VAL A 29 7.70 6.63 5.30
N VAL A 30 6.59 7.35 5.37
CA VAL A 30 6.56 8.80 5.61
C VAL A 30 6.03 9.08 7.01
N HIS A 31 6.74 9.91 7.78
CA HIS A 31 6.31 10.39 9.09
C HIS A 31 6.12 11.92 9.17
N SER A 32 6.65 12.66 8.19
CA SER A 32 6.60 14.12 8.13
C SER A 32 6.48 14.63 6.70
N TRP A 33 5.89 15.81 6.54
CA TRP A 33 5.79 16.55 5.28
C TRP A 33 6.15 18.02 5.54
N GLU A 34 6.99 18.61 4.68
CA GLU A 34 7.46 20.00 4.81
C GLU A 34 8.00 20.37 6.21
N GLY A 35 8.73 19.43 6.83
CA GLY A 35 9.31 19.62 8.16
C GLY A 35 8.33 19.50 9.33
N ALA A 36 7.04 19.26 9.08
CA ALA A 36 6.03 19.05 10.11
C ALA A 36 5.59 17.57 10.18
N PRO A 37 5.20 17.06 11.37
CA PRO A 37 4.58 15.74 11.48
C PRO A 37 3.33 15.62 10.60
N LEU A 38 3.06 14.42 10.06
CA LEU A 38 1.83 14.18 9.32
C LEU A 38 0.61 14.40 10.22
N SER A 39 -0.41 15.09 9.69
CA SER A 39 -1.72 15.16 10.33
C SER A 39 -2.38 13.78 10.35
N VAL A 40 -3.33 13.58 11.27
CA VAL A 40 -4.10 12.32 11.35
C VAL A 40 -4.82 12.04 10.02
N GLU A 41 -5.43 13.04 9.40
CA GLU A 41 -6.13 12.91 8.11
C GLU A 41 -5.20 12.45 6.98
N HIS A 42 -3.93 12.87 7.02
CA HIS A 42 -2.90 12.46 6.07
C HIS A 42 -2.21 11.14 6.43
N GLY A 43 -2.61 10.46 7.51
CA GLY A 43 -2.10 9.16 7.90
C GLY A 43 -1.04 9.20 8.99
N GLY A 44 -0.89 10.30 9.71
CA GLY A 44 0.04 10.41 10.84
C GLY A 44 -0.27 9.42 11.96
N PRO A 45 0.74 8.92 12.70
CA PRO A 45 2.12 9.41 12.69
C PRO A 45 2.97 8.86 11.53
N VAL A 46 2.57 7.75 10.90
CA VAL A 46 3.33 7.10 9.84
C VAL A 46 2.40 6.51 8.79
N ARG A 47 2.76 6.64 7.51
CA ARG A 47 2.08 6.00 6.38
C ARG A 47 3.06 5.41 5.38
N VAL A 48 2.55 4.58 4.48
CA VAL A 48 3.23 4.18 3.24
C VAL A 48 2.77 5.09 2.09
N VAL A 49 3.67 5.39 1.16
CA VAL A 49 3.41 6.04 -0.12
C VAL A 49 4.13 5.25 -1.22
N VAL A 50 3.38 4.78 -2.23
CA VAL A 50 3.89 4.08 -3.41
C VAL A 50 3.38 4.84 -4.64
N PRO A 51 4.17 5.77 -5.19
CA PRO A 51 3.69 6.74 -6.17
C PRO A 51 3.20 6.15 -7.50
N HIS A 52 3.77 5.02 -7.92
CA HIS A 52 3.46 4.40 -9.22
C HIS A 52 2.22 3.51 -9.21
N LEU A 53 1.61 3.26 -8.05
CA LEU A 53 0.39 2.44 -7.92
C LEU A 53 -0.79 3.29 -7.45
N TYR A 54 -2.01 2.81 -7.68
CA TYR A 54 -3.19 3.46 -7.13
C TYR A 54 -3.12 3.56 -5.60
N PHE A 55 -3.65 4.66 -5.08
CA PHE A 55 -3.38 5.10 -3.71
C PHE A 55 -3.94 4.20 -2.60
N TRP A 56 -4.78 3.22 -2.92
CA TRP A 56 -5.15 2.20 -1.93
C TRP A 56 -3.95 1.36 -1.49
N LYS A 57 -2.93 1.23 -2.33
CA LYS A 57 -1.64 0.61 -1.97
C LYS A 57 -0.84 1.41 -0.93
N SER A 58 -1.17 2.68 -0.72
CA SER A 58 -0.46 3.61 0.17
C SER A 58 -1.13 3.72 1.54
N ALA A 59 -1.01 2.68 2.36
CA ALA A 59 -1.67 2.54 3.66
C ALA A 59 -1.39 3.71 4.63
N LYS A 60 -2.46 4.29 5.19
CA LYS A 60 -2.40 5.29 6.27
C LYS A 60 -2.30 4.61 7.64
N TRP A 61 -1.84 5.33 8.65
CA TRP A 61 -1.82 4.86 10.05
C TRP A 61 -1.12 3.51 10.21
N LEU A 62 0.08 3.39 9.63
CA LEU A 62 0.83 2.16 9.55
C LEU A 62 1.13 1.61 10.96
N LYS A 63 0.72 0.36 11.18
CA LYS A 63 0.93 -0.38 12.43
C LYS A 63 1.99 -1.47 12.29
N GLN A 64 1.96 -2.22 11.18
CA GLN A 64 2.87 -3.34 10.96
C GLN A 64 3.12 -3.55 9.46
N ILE A 65 4.36 -3.89 9.12
CA ILE A 65 4.71 -4.43 7.81
C ILE A 65 5.07 -5.91 8.00
N GLU A 66 4.33 -6.79 7.35
CA GLU A 66 4.56 -8.22 7.42
C GLU A 66 5.19 -8.75 6.13
N PHE A 67 6.23 -9.57 6.27
CA PHE A 67 6.97 -10.16 5.16
C PHE A 67 6.37 -11.54 4.88
N ARG A 68 5.85 -11.76 3.67
CA ARG A 68 5.23 -13.04 3.27
C ARG A 68 5.85 -13.57 2.00
N THR A 69 5.81 -14.90 1.85
CA THR A 69 6.29 -15.63 0.65
C THR A 69 5.18 -15.91 -0.36
N VAL A 70 3.92 -15.68 0.05
CA VAL A 70 2.72 -15.87 -0.77
C VAL A 70 1.89 -14.62 -0.65
N ASP A 71 1.32 -14.22 -1.78
CA ASP A 71 0.44 -13.07 -1.83
C ASP A 71 -0.86 -13.29 -1.04
N ARG A 72 -1.37 -12.20 -0.45
CA ARG A 72 -2.63 -12.19 0.28
C ARG A 72 -3.31 -10.85 0.05
N ARG A 73 -4.47 -10.88 -0.61
CA ARG A 73 -5.30 -9.70 -0.86
C ARG A 73 -5.60 -8.91 0.42
N GLY A 74 -5.62 -7.59 0.29
CA GLY A 74 -6.02 -6.67 1.34
C GLY A 74 -7.48 -6.24 1.22
N PHE A 75 -7.80 -5.12 1.84
CA PHE A 75 -9.17 -4.65 1.98
C PHE A 75 -9.87 -4.39 0.64
N TRP A 76 -9.25 -3.64 -0.27
CA TRP A 76 -9.86 -3.30 -1.55
C TRP A 76 -9.75 -4.44 -2.56
N GLU A 77 -8.67 -5.19 -2.52
CA GLU A 77 -8.39 -6.31 -3.40
C GLU A 77 -9.38 -7.47 -3.16
N GLU A 78 -9.85 -7.65 -1.92
CA GLU A 78 -10.97 -8.55 -1.60
C GLU A 78 -12.34 -8.02 -2.06
N ARG A 79 -12.44 -6.75 -2.44
CA ARG A 79 -13.68 -6.05 -2.82
C ARG A 79 -13.74 -5.69 -4.30
N GLY A 80 -13.02 -6.44 -5.13
CA GLY A 80 -13.07 -6.31 -6.59
C GLY A 80 -12.13 -5.24 -7.17
N TYR A 81 -11.20 -4.71 -6.38
CA TYR A 81 -10.11 -3.89 -6.91
C TYR A 81 -8.97 -4.78 -7.38
N HIS A 82 -8.24 -4.30 -8.39
CA HIS A 82 -7.15 -5.04 -8.98
C HIS A 82 -6.02 -5.29 -7.96
N ASN A 83 -5.41 -6.48 -8.00
CA ASN A 83 -4.41 -6.89 -7.03
C ASN A 83 -3.07 -6.12 -7.16
N HIS A 84 -2.60 -5.82 -8.37
CA HIS A 84 -1.39 -5.01 -8.59
C HIS A 84 -1.63 -3.49 -8.50
N ALA A 85 -2.58 -2.97 -9.28
CA ALA A 85 -3.09 -1.59 -9.22
C ALA A 85 -2.26 -0.53 -9.96
N ASP A 86 -1.75 -0.84 -11.15
CA ASP A 86 -1.08 0.12 -12.02
C ASP A 86 -2.09 1.10 -12.69
N PRO A 87 -2.00 2.42 -12.43
CA PRO A 87 -2.92 3.40 -12.99
C PRO A 87 -2.72 3.67 -14.50
N TRP A 88 -1.53 3.39 -15.05
CA TRP A 88 -1.21 3.60 -16.46
C TRP A 88 -1.70 2.46 -17.34
N LEU A 89 -1.82 1.27 -16.76
CA LEU A 89 -2.43 0.10 -17.39
C LEU A 89 -3.94 -0.02 -17.08
N GLU A 90 -4.53 1.02 -16.46
CA GLU A 90 -5.94 1.07 -16.07
C GLU A 90 -6.39 -0.11 -15.17
N GLN A 91 -5.47 -0.68 -14.40
CA GLN A 91 -5.71 -1.81 -13.49
C GLN A 91 -6.48 -1.36 -12.24
N ARG A 92 -7.73 -0.96 -12.44
CA ARG A 92 -8.56 -0.46 -11.35
C ARG A 92 -9.33 -1.57 -10.66
N TYR A 93 -9.92 -2.45 -11.43
CA TYR A 93 -10.79 -3.52 -10.95
C TYR A 93 -10.21 -4.89 -11.24
N SER A 94 -10.66 -5.90 -10.51
CA SER A 94 -10.19 -7.28 -10.67
C SER A 94 -10.55 -7.93 -12.01
N ASP A 95 -11.39 -7.28 -12.81
CA ASP A 95 -11.78 -7.75 -14.14
C ASP A 95 -10.60 -7.69 -15.13
N ASP A 96 -9.59 -6.86 -14.83
CA ASP A 96 -8.40 -6.64 -15.65
C ASP A 96 -7.18 -7.51 -15.22
N GLU A 97 -7.39 -8.49 -14.32
CA GLU A 97 -6.36 -9.33 -13.67
C GLU A 97 -6.10 -10.67 -14.38
#